data_AF-A2HL50-F1
#
_entry.id   AF-A2HL50-F1
#
_cell.length_a   1.000
_cell.length_b   1.000
_cell.length_c   1.000
_cell.angle_alpha   90.00
_cell.angle_beta   90.00
_cell.angle_gamma   90.00
#
_symmetry.space_group_name_H-M   'P 1'
#
loop_
_entity.id
_entity.type
_entity.pdbx_description
1 polymer ?
#
loop_
_entity_poly.entity_id
_entity_poly.type
_entity_poly.pdbx_seq_one_letter_code
_entity_poly.pdbx_strand_id
1 'polypeptide(L)'
;MGVAALCGNPDLRKFTEIKVTDTDEQGVEATKTLDFKCGQKTFVMQNISSIYGGKDLWRSKIPRSHSDKKLECSIEGGSFKLGLMQLGIPTQTPLCQATSVNITTDEPCVFQIDGEADILNGPGVFEVIRTGSYPFLSKK
;
A
#
# COMPACT_ATOMS: atom_id res chain seq x y z
N MET A 1 18.22 -26.65 -7.08
CA MET A 1 17.08 -25.80 -7.51
C MET A 1 17.59 -24.37 -7.62
N GLY A 2 17.38 -23.70 -8.76
CA GLY A 2 18.03 -22.42 -9.06
C GLY A 2 17.27 -21.20 -8.51
N VAL A 3 18.02 -20.17 -8.12
CA VAL A 3 17.51 -18.89 -7.55
C VAL A 3 16.48 -18.19 -8.46
N ALA A 4 16.49 -18.50 -9.77
CA ALA A 4 15.49 -18.01 -10.73
C ALA A 4 14.03 -18.35 -10.36
N ALA A 5 13.78 -19.44 -9.64
CA ALA A 5 12.43 -19.83 -9.23
C ALA A 5 11.83 -18.92 -8.14
N LEU A 6 12.66 -18.21 -7.37
CA LEU A 6 12.23 -17.19 -6.40
C LEU A 6 11.96 -15.82 -7.03
N CYS A 7 12.15 -15.69 -8.35
CA CYS A 7 12.12 -14.41 -9.08
C CYS A 7 11.36 -14.48 -10.42
N GLY A 8 10.36 -15.36 -10.54
CA GLY A 8 9.35 -15.20 -11.58
C GLY A 8 8.69 -13.83 -11.38
N ASN A 9 8.98 -12.86 -12.25
CA ASN A 9 8.66 -11.44 -12.03
C ASN A 9 7.15 -11.22 -11.81
N PRO A 10 6.68 -11.01 -10.56
CA PRO A 10 5.28 -10.74 -10.29
C PRO A 10 5.07 -9.27 -10.61
N ASP A 11 4.51 -9.01 -11.78
CA ASP A 11 3.99 -7.70 -12.19
C ASP A 11 2.53 -7.66 -11.74
N LEU A 12 2.21 -6.84 -10.74
CA LEU A 12 0.90 -6.83 -10.05
C LEU A 12 -0.27 -6.80 -11.04
N ARG A 13 -0.09 -6.14 -12.19
CA ARG A 13 -1.07 -6.05 -13.29
C ARG A 13 -1.59 -7.37 -13.83
N LYS A 14 -0.83 -8.46 -13.64
CA LYS A 14 -1.16 -9.77 -14.20
C LYS A 14 -2.11 -10.57 -13.32
N PHE A 15 -2.08 -10.33 -12.02
CA PHE A 15 -2.71 -11.18 -11.01
C PHE A 15 -3.38 -10.38 -9.87
N THR A 16 -3.42 -9.04 -9.94
CA THR A 16 -4.00 -8.20 -8.90
C THR A 16 -4.74 -7.01 -9.51
N GLU A 17 -6.04 -6.90 -9.19
CA GLU A 17 -6.82 -5.68 -9.38
C GLU A 17 -6.89 -4.93 -8.04
N ILE A 18 -6.63 -3.62 -8.05
CA ILE A 18 -6.77 -2.78 -6.86
C ILE A 18 -7.72 -1.63 -7.17
N LYS A 19 -8.80 -1.54 -6.41
CA LYS A 19 -9.77 -0.46 -6.44
C LYS A 19 -9.61 0.39 -5.19
N VAL A 20 -9.55 1.70 -5.38
CA VAL A 20 -9.51 2.68 -4.29
C VAL A 20 -10.76 3.53 -4.36
N THR A 21 -11.37 3.77 -3.20
CA THR A 21 -12.48 4.72 -3.03
C THR A 21 -11.97 5.88 -2.20
N ASP A 22 -12.20 7.11 -2.65
CA ASP A 22 -12.07 8.31 -1.83
C ASP A 22 -13.47 8.83 -1.51
N THR A 23 -13.76 9.05 -0.23
CA THR A 23 -15.03 9.60 0.26
C THR A 23 -14.77 11.01 0.75
N ASP A 24 -15.51 12.00 0.25
CA ASP A 24 -15.38 13.39 0.70
C ASP A 24 -16.10 13.66 2.03
N GLU A 25 -16.04 14.90 2.52
CA GLU A 25 -16.68 15.31 3.77
C GLU A 25 -18.22 15.27 3.71
N GLN A 26 -18.77 15.29 2.50
CA GLN A 26 -20.20 15.24 2.19
C GLN A 26 -20.70 13.79 2.03
N GLY A 27 -19.80 12.80 2.03
CA GLY A 27 -20.12 11.38 1.85
C GLY A 27 -20.21 10.95 0.38
N VAL A 28 -19.75 11.76 -0.57
CA VAL A 28 -19.70 11.40 -1.99
C VAL A 28 -18.49 10.50 -2.22
N GLU A 29 -18.72 9.33 -2.83
CA GLU A 29 -17.69 8.34 -3.10
C GLU A 29 -17.21 8.42 -4.56
N ALA A 30 -15.89 8.47 -4.73
CA ALA A 30 -15.21 8.37 -6.02
C ALA A 30 -14.33 7.11 -6.04
N THR A 31 -14.81 6.05 -6.69
CA THR A 31 -14.05 4.79 -6.87
C THR A 31 -13.30 4.77 -8.20
N LYS A 32 -12.06 4.28 -8.19
CA LYS A 32 -11.27 3.99 -9.41
C LYS A 32 -10.42 2.73 -9.25
N THR A 33 -10.21 2.02 -10.35
CA THR A 33 -9.15 0.99 -10.45
C THR A 33 -7.79 1.66 -10.62
N LEU A 34 -6.73 1.09 -10.02
CA LEU A 34 -5.35 1.56 -10.18
C LEU A 34 -4.65 0.86 -11.35
N ASP A 35 -4.31 1.61 -12.38
CA ASP A 35 -3.49 1.14 -13.50
C ASP A 35 -2.00 1.11 -13.13
N PHE A 36 -1.50 -0.06 -12.74
CA PHE A 36 -0.06 -0.24 -12.52
C PHE A 36 0.75 -0.22 -13.84
N LYS A 37 2.07 -0.26 -13.74
CA LYS A 37 3.04 -0.33 -14.86
C LYS A 37 3.99 -1.52 -14.71
N CYS A 38 4.64 -1.90 -15.81
CA CYS A 38 5.57 -3.03 -15.83
C CYS A 38 6.66 -2.91 -14.76
N GLY A 39 6.87 -3.98 -13.99
CA GLY A 39 7.88 -4.02 -12.93
C GLY A 39 7.48 -3.33 -11.62
N GLN A 40 6.22 -2.89 -11.48
CA GLN A 40 5.62 -2.58 -10.19
C GLN A 40 5.19 -3.90 -9.52
N LYS A 41 5.63 -4.10 -8.27
CA LYS A 41 5.59 -5.40 -7.59
C LYS A 41 5.01 -5.37 -6.19
N THR A 42 5.03 -4.21 -5.52
CA THR A 42 4.57 -4.09 -4.13
C THR A 42 3.73 -2.84 -4.01
N PHE A 43 2.44 -3.03 -3.75
CA PHE A 43 1.53 -1.95 -3.41
C PHE A 43 1.61 -1.70 -1.90
N VAL A 44 1.65 -0.43 -1.50
CA VAL A 44 1.81 -0.04 -0.09
C VAL A 44 0.69 0.93 0.27
N MET A 45 0.07 0.70 1.42
CA MET A 45 -0.91 1.57 2.04
C MET A 45 -0.38 2.00 3.40
N GLN A 46 -0.48 3.28 3.74
CA GLN A 46 -0.06 3.78 5.04
C GLN A 46 -1.21 4.55 5.70
N ASN A 47 -1.54 4.21 6.94
CA ASN A 47 -2.34 5.04 7.86
C ASN A 47 -1.42 5.80 8.84
N ILE A 48 -0.13 5.91 8.50
CA ILE A 48 0.93 6.47 9.35
C ILE A 48 1.91 7.35 8.58
N SER A 49 2.28 8.46 9.21
CA SER A 49 3.22 9.44 8.66
C SER A 49 4.65 8.91 8.48
N SER A 50 5.07 7.84 9.15
CA SER A 50 6.42 7.30 8.98
C SER A 50 6.49 5.79 9.14
N ILE A 51 7.45 5.18 8.44
CA ILE A 51 7.75 3.73 8.51
C ILE A 51 9.26 3.49 8.66
N TYR A 52 9.66 2.23 8.86
CA TYR A 52 11.08 1.81 8.97
C TYR A 52 11.92 2.66 9.95
N GLY A 53 11.41 2.83 11.18
CA GLY A 53 12.13 3.60 12.21
C GLY A 53 12.04 5.12 12.00
N GLY A 54 10.85 5.64 11.69
CA GLY A 54 10.59 7.07 11.63
C GLY A 54 10.96 7.76 10.31
N LYS A 55 11.10 7.01 9.21
CA LYS A 55 11.32 7.58 7.87
C LYS A 55 10.00 8.06 7.26
N ASP A 56 9.94 9.35 6.95
CA ASP A 56 8.95 9.86 6.00
C ASP A 56 9.39 9.48 4.58
N LEU A 57 8.57 8.69 3.89
CA LEU A 57 8.78 8.32 2.49
C LEU A 57 7.77 9.00 1.55
N TRP A 58 6.75 9.70 2.05
CA TRP A 58 5.65 10.24 1.24
C TRP A 58 6.11 11.47 0.45
N ARG A 59 6.14 11.32 -0.87
CA ARG A 59 6.60 12.35 -1.82
C ARG A 59 5.47 13.06 -2.59
N SER A 60 4.23 12.92 -2.14
CA SER A 60 3.15 13.71 -2.72
C SER A 60 3.18 15.13 -2.18
N LYS A 61 2.68 16.07 -2.98
CA LYS A 61 2.35 17.43 -2.52
C LYS A 61 1.02 17.48 -1.76
N ILE A 62 0.23 16.41 -1.82
CA ILE A 62 -1.04 16.30 -1.12
C ILE A 62 -0.73 16.17 0.39
N PRO A 63 -1.25 17.08 1.24
CA PRO A 63 -1.12 16.98 2.69
C PRO A 63 -1.74 15.68 3.22
N ARG A 64 -1.21 15.19 4.33
CA ARG A 64 -1.67 13.97 4.99
C ARG A 64 -1.67 14.10 6.49
N SER A 65 -2.53 13.35 7.16
CA SER A 65 -2.71 13.38 8.60
C SER A 65 -3.30 12.06 9.09
N HIS A 66 -2.81 11.55 10.22
CA HIS A 66 -3.43 10.42 10.92
C HIS A 66 -4.92 10.65 11.29
N SER A 67 -5.40 11.90 11.21
CA SER A 67 -6.77 12.30 11.51
C SER A 67 -7.63 12.63 10.29
N ASP A 68 -7.08 12.63 9.07
CA ASP A 68 -7.86 12.93 7.84
C ASP A 68 -8.73 11.74 7.37
N LYS A 69 -8.55 10.57 7.99
CA LYS A 69 -9.24 9.29 7.72
C LYS A 69 -8.88 8.67 6.37
N LYS A 70 -7.78 9.08 5.75
CA LYS A 70 -7.29 8.54 4.47
C LYS A 70 -6.07 7.63 4.66
N LEU A 71 -5.84 6.83 3.64
CA LEU A 71 -4.69 5.94 3.46
C LEU A 71 -3.81 6.51 2.36
N GLU A 72 -2.52 6.73 2.64
CA GLU A 72 -1.54 7.02 1.60
C GLU A 72 -1.26 5.76 0.78
N CYS A 73 -1.65 5.77 -0.49
CA CYS A 73 -1.42 4.66 -1.41
C CYS A 73 -0.20 4.96 -2.31
N SER A 74 0.79 4.06 -2.31
CA SER A 74 2.00 4.13 -3.12
C SER A 74 2.36 2.79 -3.76
N ILE A 75 3.34 2.80 -4.68
CA ILE A 75 3.74 1.62 -5.45
C ILE A 75 5.26 1.53 -5.64
N GLU A 76 5.79 0.36 -5.28
CA GLU A 76 7.20 0.01 -5.36
C GLU A 76 7.52 -1.00 -6.47
N GLY A 77 8.82 -1.10 -6.77
CA GLY A 77 9.37 -2.29 -7.41
C GLY A 77 9.67 -3.39 -6.39
N GLY A 78 10.51 -4.36 -6.79
CA GLY A 78 10.82 -5.52 -5.95
C GLY A 78 11.75 -5.24 -4.75
N SER A 79 12.09 -6.33 -4.06
CA SER A 79 12.90 -6.39 -2.82
C SER A 79 14.09 -5.43 -2.73
N PHE A 80 14.85 -5.22 -3.81
CA PHE A 80 15.96 -4.25 -3.81
C PHE A 80 15.52 -2.81 -3.48
N LYS A 81 14.38 -2.37 -4.03
CA LYS A 81 13.81 -1.05 -3.72
C LYS A 81 13.30 -0.99 -2.27
N LEU A 82 12.65 -2.06 -1.79
CA LEU A 82 12.22 -2.15 -0.39
C LEU A 82 13.41 -2.02 0.58
N GLY A 83 14.55 -2.67 0.28
CA GLY A 83 15.79 -2.52 1.05
C GLY A 83 16.34 -1.09 1.06
N LEU A 84 16.29 -0.38 -0.08
CA LEU A 84 16.65 1.04 -0.13
C LEU A 84 15.72 1.90 0.75
N MET A 85 14.41 1.61 0.78
CA MET A 85 13.47 2.32 1.65
C MET A 85 13.74 2.08 3.14
N GLN A 86 14.14 0.87 3.53
CA GLN A 86 14.55 0.58 4.92
C GLN A 86 15.79 1.38 5.34
N LEU A 87 16.70 1.66 4.40
CA LEU A 87 17.85 2.57 4.60
C LEU A 87 17.45 4.06 4.57
N GLY A 88 16.17 4.38 4.36
CA GLY A 88 15.66 5.75 4.27
C GLY A 88 15.90 6.42 2.92
N ILE A 89 16.23 5.67 1.86
CA ILE A 89 16.31 6.15 0.48
C ILE A 89 14.93 5.93 -0.15
N PRO A 90 14.08 6.97 -0.31
CA PRO A 90 12.71 6.76 -0.75
C PRO A 90 12.70 6.44 -2.25
N THR A 91 12.27 5.24 -2.61
CA THR A 91 12.05 4.83 -4.00
C THR A 91 10.60 4.99 -4.45
N GLN A 92 9.72 5.38 -3.52
CA GLN A 92 8.29 5.24 -3.72
C GLN A 92 7.66 6.22 -4.70
N THR A 93 6.70 5.68 -5.45
CA THR A 93 5.83 6.45 -6.33
C THR A 93 4.48 6.62 -5.63
N PRO A 94 4.13 7.81 -5.10
CA PRO A 94 2.80 8.05 -4.54
C PRO A 94 1.75 7.99 -5.67
N LEU A 95 0.61 7.35 -5.39
CA LEU A 95 -0.50 7.20 -6.33
C LEU A 95 -1.67 8.13 -5.99
N CYS A 96 -2.17 8.03 -4.76
CA CYS A 96 -3.31 8.82 -4.27
C CYS A 96 -3.49 8.64 -2.76
N GLN A 97 -4.44 9.37 -2.19
CA GLN A 97 -5.08 9.03 -0.92
C GLN A 97 -6.45 8.39 -1.19
N ALA A 98 -6.92 7.55 -0.25
CA ALA A 98 -8.19 6.84 -0.34
C ALA A 98 -8.78 6.60 1.06
N THR A 99 -10.10 6.51 1.19
CA THR A 99 -10.80 6.18 2.45
C THR A 99 -10.98 4.66 2.64
N SER A 100 -11.02 3.91 1.53
CA SER A 100 -10.97 2.45 1.53
C SER A 100 -10.26 1.90 0.30
N VAL A 101 -9.76 0.66 0.42
CA VAL A 101 -9.06 -0.05 -0.66
C VAL A 101 -9.58 -1.49 -0.71
N ASN A 102 -9.93 -1.95 -1.91
CA ASN A 102 -10.23 -3.34 -2.21
C ASN A 102 -9.14 -3.90 -3.13
N ILE A 103 -8.55 -5.03 -2.74
CA ILE A 103 -7.49 -5.73 -3.48
C ILE A 103 -8.02 -7.12 -3.81
N THR A 104 -8.14 -7.44 -5.09
CA THR A 104 -8.49 -8.80 -5.55
C THR A 104 -7.27 -9.41 -6.21
N THR A 105 -6.87 -10.62 -5.81
CA THR A 105 -5.77 -11.39 -6.41
C THR A 105 -6.24 -12.78 -6.81
N ASP A 106 -5.73 -13.30 -7.93
CA ASP A 106 -6.01 -14.65 -8.43
C ASP A 106 -4.85 -15.65 -8.19
N GLU A 107 -3.69 -15.15 -7.77
CA GLU A 107 -2.49 -15.92 -7.41
C GLU A 107 -2.12 -15.76 -5.92
N PRO A 108 -1.32 -16.70 -5.34
CA PRO A 108 -0.79 -16.57 -4.00
C PRO A 108 -0.02 -15.27 -3.78
N CYS A 109 -0.27 -14.62 -2.65
CA CYS A 109 0.26 -13.28 -2.33
C CYS A 109 0.91 -13.26 -0.94
N VAL A 110 2.12 -12.70 -0.85
CA VAL A 110 2.79 -12.41 0.42
C VAL A 110 2.52 -10.97 0.79
N PHE A 111 2.03 -10.73 2.00
CA PHE A 111 1.69 -9.40 2.50
C PHE A 111 2.27 -9.18 3.91
N GLN A 112 2.28 -7.93 4.35
CA GLN A 112 2.76 -7.54 5.67
C GLN A 112 1.86 -6.43 6.24
N ILE A 113 1.47 -6.58 7.51
CA ILE A 113 0.70 -5.58 8.27
C ILE A 113 1.55 -5.17 9.48
N ASP A 114 1.87 -3.87 9.60
CA ASP A 114 2.61 -3.22 10.70
C ASP A 114 3.96 -3.84 11.15
N GLY A 115 4.46 -4.88 10.48
CA GLY A 115 5.64 -5.64 10.91
C GLY A 115 5.51 -7.14 10.65
N GLU A 116 4.28 -7.64 10.72
CA GLU A 116 3.95 -9.06 10.70
C GLU A 116 3.64 -9.51 9.27
N ALA A 117 4.35 -10.53 8.79
CA ALA A 117 4.24 -11.04 7.43
C ALA A 117 3.44 -12.35 7.39
N ASP A 118 2.58 -12.50 6.39
CA ASP A 118 1.75 -13.68 6.18
C ASP A 118 1.56 -13.96 4.68
N ILE A 119 1.01 -15.14 4.34
CA ILE A 119 0.88 -15.65 2.98
C ILE A 119 -0.55 -16.11 2.71
N LEU A 120 -1.20 -15.43 1.76
CA LEU A 120 -2.41 -15.91 1.13
C LEU A 120 -2.02 -16.99 0.09
N ASN A 121 -2.43 -18.24 0.32
CA ASN A 121 -2.00 -19.40 -0.47
C ASN A 121 -2.84 -19.66 -1.74
N GLY A 122 -3.45 -18.64 -2.33
CA GLY A 122 -4.29 -18.75 -3.54
C GLY A 122 -5.06 -17.46 -3.86
N PRO A 123 -6.10 -17.52 -4.70
CA PRO A 123 -7.00 -16.38 -4.94
C PRO A 123 -7.61 -15.83 -3.64
N GLY A 124 -7.82 -14.53 -3.57
CA GLY A 124 -8.48 -13.90 -2.44
C GLY A 124 -8.74 -12.41 -2.59
N VAL A 125 -9.45 -11.86 -1.61
CA VAL A 125 -9.82 -10.45 -1.55
C VAL A 125 -9.40 -9.88 -0.20
N PHE A 126 -8.69 -8.75 -0.23
CA PHE A 126 -8.43 -7.93 0.94
C PHE A 126 -9.30 -6.68 0.89
N GLU A 127 -10.00 -6.38 1.98
CA GLU A 127 -10.76 -5.16 2.15
C GLU A 127 -10.14 -4.35 3.30
N VAL A 128 -9.64 -3.15 2.97
CA VAL A 128 -9.07 -2.22 3.94
C VAL A 128 -10.06 -1.08 4.13
N ILE A 129 -10.77 -1.12 5.27
CA ILE A 129 -11.82 -0.16 5.64
C ILE A 129 -11.60 0.39 7.04
N ARG A 130 -12.05 1.63 7.27
CA ARG A 130 -12.01 2.28 8.58
C ARG A 130 -13.26 1.93 9.39
N THR A 131 -13.16 0.94 10.26
CA THR A 131 -14.24 0.51 11.17
C THR A 131 -14.35 1.34 12.45
N GLY A 132 -13.32 2.12 12.80
CA GLY A 132 -13.28 2.93 14.03
C GLY A 132 -12.05 3.84 14.11
N SER A 133 -11.74 4.32 15.32
CA SER A 133 -10.51 5.06 15.62
C SER A 133 -10.17 5.02 17.09
N TYR A 134 -8.88 4.82 17.41
CA TYR A 134 -8.36 4.91 18.76
C TYR A 134 -7.83 6.32 19.05
N PRO A 135 -8.11 6.91 20.24
CA PRO A 135 -7.54 8.20 20.63
C PRO A 135 -6.07 8.02 21.02
N PHE A 136 -5.16 8.58 20.22
CA PHE A 136 -3.74 8.65 20.56
C PHE A 136 -3.44 9.91 21.39
N LEU A 137 -2.54 9.77 22.37
CA LEU A 137 -1.97 10.91 23.08
C LEU A 137 -0.95 11.61 22.18
N SER A 138 -1.29 12.78 21.65
CA SER A 138 -0.33 13.67 20.97
C SER A 138 0.13 14.79 21.90
N LYS A 139 1.41 15.17 21.80
CA LYS A 139 1.84 16.50 22.24
C LYS A 139 1.37 17.49 21.17
N LYS A 140 0.75 18.60 21.63
CA LYS A 140 0.47 19.77 20.78
C LYS A 140 1.74 20.50 20.44
#